data_AF-A0A1G0YCS0-F1
#
_entry.id   AF-A0A1G0YCS0-F1
#
_cell.length_a   1.000
_cell.length_b   1.000
_cell.length_c   1.000
_cell.angle_alpha   90.00
_cell.angle_beta   90.00
_cell.angle_gamma   90.00
#
_symmetry.space_group_name_H-M   'P 1'
#
loop_
_entity.id
_entity.type
_entity.pdbx_description
1 polymer ?
#
loop_
_entity_poly.entity_id
_entity_poly.type
_entity_poly.pdbx_seq_one_letter_code
_entity_poly.pdbx_strand_id
1 'polypeptide(L)'
;MKWLLLLLLLAAFCRPVQAVVANRVIFDAGFLGGRWVDIDGNTRTRILGPFYERATSPDGKTLQAVRPLFSASADPANKTKKREYIWPLADSWQRVDEYNLRLLLTYYRDSDVKNPLAKYHLWSVPFYFQGRDAKTNGYFAVFPIGGQIQDFMTFDQIDFALFPLWVKSQKMKSTTRTVLWPIFSKTSGGGIEKRRVFPVWGHSKYRGENERGYILWPFYTWATEYRKGMAGHGYMVFPLWGRVNTELAQSWYVVPPFFRYSKGKEGTLLHAPWPFIRWSTGQVNQLMLFPIWGYRSFGTIYNSFYLWPIARYQRTERPSVTKHRLVVLPFYMGEKYTPVKTNAPSGRYTMIWPLASYRREGDVRRFRFLELWPLKNTGPIERSWSPLWTFFTHVSTPQRSEDELLWGLYRRERRDTNYCYTSVFPLYSWEREDDGAAPRREWNLLKGLIGYERQGKQRSLRVLYFMRFKLKETAP
;
A
#
# COMPACT_ATOMS: atom_id res chain seq x y z
N MET A 1 45.70 13.96 -8.61
CA MET A 1 46.09 13.41 -7.29
C MET A 1 45.00 13.45 -6.19
N LYS A 2 44.02 14.38 -6.22
CA LYS A 2 42.93 14.44 -5.20
C LYS A 2 41.82 13.38 -5.34
N TRP A 3 41.57 12.87 -6.56
CA TRP A 3 40.53 11.85 -6.82
C TRP A 3 40.99 10.41 -6.49
N LEU A 4 42.29 10.13 -6.58
CA LEU A 4 42.85 8.81 -6.25
C LEU A 4 42.78 8.52 -4.75
N LEU A 5 42.94 9.54 -3.90
CA LEU A 5 42.79 9.43 -2.44
C LEU A 5 41.34 9.19 -2.00
N LEU A 6 40.37 9.78 -2.71
CA LEU A 6 38.94 9.54 -2.46
C LEU A 6 38.53 8.11 -2.89
N LEU A 7 39.08 7.62 -4.02
CA LEU A 7 38.92 6.24 -4.49
C LEU A 7 39.64 5.21 -3.62
N LEU A 8 40.81 5.53 -3.05
CA LEU A 8 41.52 4.68 -2.10
C LEU A 8 40.82 4.62 -0.73
N LEU A 9 40.20 5.72 -0.29
CA LEU A 9 39.30 5.70 0.87
C LEU A 9 38.07 4.84 0.59
N LEU A 10 37.42 4.98 -0.58
CA LEU A 10 36.29 4.14 -1.01
C LEU A 10 36.66 2.65 -1.20
N ALA A 11 37.86 2.34 -1.66
CA ALA A 11 38.35 0.96 -1.82
C ALA A 11 38.69 0.29 -0.47
N ALA A 12 39.11 1.07 0.54
CA ALA A 12 39.28 0.58 1.90
C ALA A 12 37.94 0.22 2.59
N PHE A 13 36.80 0.71 2.08
CA PHE A 13 35.46 0.36 2.57
C PHE A 13 34.91 -0.98 2.03
N CYS A 14 35.64 -1.68 1.15
CA CYS A 14 35.20 -2.93 0.49
C CYS A 14 36.02 -4.17 0.90
N ARG A 15 36.42 -4.33 2.16
CA ARG A 15 36.89 -5.64 2.65
C ARG A 15 35.70 -6.53 3.02
N PRO A 16 35.60 -7.77 2.48
CA PRO A 16 34.70 -8.77 3.01
C PRO A 16 35.26 -9.23 4.36
N VAL A 17 34.68 -8.74 5.46
CA VAL A 17 34.91 -9.33 6.77
C VAL A 17 34.16 -10.66 6.80
N GLN A 18 34.91 -11.75 6.98
CA GLN A 18 34.37 -13.09 7.21
C GLN A 18 33.30 -13.05 8.30
N ALA A 19 32.24 -13.84 8.10
CA ALA A 19 31.11 -13.97 8.99
C ALA A 19 31.53 -14.57 10.34
N VAL A 20 31.99 -13.71 11.24
CA VAL A 20 31.60 -13.82 12.64
C VAL A 20 30.31 -13.02 12.75
N VAL A 21 29.26 -13.59 13.34
CA VAL A 21 28.05 -12.85 13.74
C VAL A 21 28.47 -11.90 14.87
N ALA A 22 29.25 -10.87 14.52
CA ALA A 22 29.54 -9.76 15.39
C ALA A 22 28.29 -8.90 15.37
N ASN A 23 27.39 -9.28 16.28
CA ASN A 23 26.18 -8.60 16.66
C ASN A 23 26.55 -7.21 17.24
N ARG A 24 27.14 -6.32 16.45
CA ARG A 24 27.69 -5.02 16.89
C ARG A 24 27.40 -3.93 15.86
N VAL A 25 27.48 -2.68 16.30
CA VAL A 25 27.68 -1.55 15.40
C VAL A 25 29.05 -1.74 14.75
N ILE A 26 29.06 -1.98 13.43
CA ILE A 26 30.31 -2.25 12.69
C ILE A 26 31.07 -0.93 12.51
N PHE A 27 30.33 0.14 12.20
CA PHE A 27 30.87 1.48 12.01
C PHE A 27 29.80 2.55 12.25
N ASP A 28 30.17 3.66 12.89
CA ASP A 28 29.26 4.77 13.16
C ASP A 28 30.01 6.12 13.09
N ALA A 29 29.66 6.92 12.09
CA ALA A 29 30.01 8.33 11.94
C ALA A 29 28.72 9.18 11.88
N GLY A 30 27.74 8.86 12.74
CA GLY A 30 26.47 9.56 12.86
C GLY A 30 25.74 9.71 11.53
N PHE A 31 25.33 10.95 11.22
CA PHE A 31 24.65 11.26 9.96
C PHE A 31 25.58 11.21 8.74
N LEU A 32 26.90 11.20 8.87
CA LEU A 32 27.77 11.07 7.69
C LEU A 32 27.72 9.65 7.12
N GLY A 33 27.67 8.66 8.00
CA GLY A 33 27.35 7.30 7.62
C GLY A 33 27.60 6.29 8.73
N GLY A 34 27.04 5.09 8.56
CA GLY A 34 27.20 4.00 9.51
C GLY A 34 26.75 2.67 8.93
N ARG A 35 27.22 1.59 9.55
CA ARG A 35 26.83 0.22 9.25
C ARG A 35 26.58 -0.55 10.54
N TRP A 36 25.41 -1.15 10.69
CA TRP A 36 25.01 -1.93 11.86
C TRP A 36 23.99 -3.00 11.46
N VAL A 37 23.73 -3.95 12.36
CA VAL A 37 22.65 -4.93 12.25
C VAL A 37 21.45 -4.36 13.00
N ASP A 38 20.26 -4.27 12.41
CA ASP A 38 19.05 -3.76 13.09
C ASP A 38 18.38 -4.83 13.98
N ILE A 39 17.30 -4.46 14.68
CA ILE A 39 16.54 -5.37 15.55
C ILE A 39 15.96 -6.59 14.80
N ASP A 40 15.70 -6.44 13.51
CA ASP A 40 15.14 -7.46 12.63
C ASP A 40 16.25 -8.35 12.02
N GLY A 41 17.51 -8.15 12.42
CA GLY A 41 18.67 -8.89 11.92
C GLY A 41 19.19 -8.42 10.56
N ASN A 42 18.67 -7.33 10.00
CA ASN A 42 19.10 -6.81 8.71
C ASN A 42 20.41 -6.03 8.87
N THR A 43 21.38 -6.31 7.99
CA THR A 43 22.57 -5.46 7.89
C THR A 43 22.22 -4.20 7.12
N ARG A 44 22.25 -3.05 7.80
CA ARG A 44 21.96 -1.74 7.22
C ARG A 44 23.21 -0.90 7.10
N THR A 45 23.33 -0.18 5.98
CA THR A 45 24.32 0.86 5.74
C THR A 45 23.58 2.13 5.38
N ARG A 46 23.83 3.24 6.08
CA ARG A 46 23.31 4.58 5.74
C ARG A 46 24.45 5.56 5.54
N ILE A 47 24.28 6.49 4.62
CA ILE A 47 25.27 7.53 4.28
C ILE A 47 24.52 8.84 4.05
N LEU A 48 25.05 9.94 4.57
CA LEU A 48 24.42 11.28 4.52
C LEU A 48 22.98 11.22 5.06
N GLY A 49 22.82 10.73 6.28
CA GLY A 49 21.57 10.67 7.02
C GLY A 49 20.56 9.73 6.35
N PRO A 50 19.42 10.23 5.88
CA PRO A 50 18.41 9.40 5.22
C PRO A 50 18.63 9.26 3.72
N PHE A 51 19.53 10.03 3.09
CA PHE A 51 19.61 10.14 1.64
C PHE A 51 20.05 8.85 0.96
N TYR A 52 21.02 8.12 1.52
CA TYR A 52 21.41 6.80 1.00
C TYR A 52 21.21 5.72 2.05
N GLU A 53 20.55 4.63 1.66
CA GLU A 53 20.43 3.42 2.48
C GLU A 53 20.58 2.16 1.65
N ARG A 54 21.29 1.18 2.20
CA ARG A 54 21.33 -0.20 1.72
C ARG A 54 21.04 -1.13 2.88
N ALA A 55 20.03 -1.98 2.75
CA ALA A 55 19.69 -3.00 3.75
C ALA A 55 19.65 -4.39 3.11
N THR A 56 20.21 -5.38 3.81
CA THR A 56 20.15 -6.79 3.41
C THR A 56 19.63 -7.60 4.58
N SER A 57 18.57 -8.35 4.32
CA SER A 57 17.91 -9.22 5.30
C SER A 57 18.53 -10.62 5.28
N PRO A 58 18.50 -11.37 6.40
CA PRO A 58 18.91 -12.78 6.43
C PRO A 58 18.14 -13.64 5.42
N ASP A 59 16.88 -13.32 5.16
CA ASP A 59 16.02 -13.98 4.17
C ASP A 59 16.40 -13.68 2.70
N GLY A 60 17.50 -12.95 2.46
CA GLY A 60 17.95 -12.55 1.13
C GLY A 60 17.23 -11.33 0.54
N LYS A 61 16.27 -10.74 1.25
CA LYS A 61 15.61 -9.49 0.81
C LYS A 61 16.60 -8.34 0.81
N THR A 62 16.57 -7.52 -0.23
CA THR A 62 17.48 -6.37 -0.37
C THR A 62 16.72 -5.08 -0.59
N LEU A 63 17.21 -4.00 -0.01
CA LEU A 63 16.75 -2.62 -0.24
C LEU A 63 17.96 -1.75 -0.57
N GLN A 64 17.82 -0.90 -1.58
CA GLN A 64 18.73 0.19 -1.89
C GLN A 64 17.90 1.44 -2.18
N ALA A 65 18.21 2.56 -1.54
CA ALA A 65 17.47 3.80 -1.69
C ALA A 65 18.43 4.99 -1.82
N VAL A 66 18.14 5.87 -2.78
CA VAL A 66 18.71 7.21 -2.94
C VAL A 66 17.54 8.19 -2.86
N ARG A 67 17.23 8.63 -1.65
CA ARG A 67 15.97 9.33 -1.34
C ARG A 67 16.01 10.81 -1.74
N PRO A 68 14.87 11.40 -2.15
CA PRO A 68 13.58 10.76 -2.48
C PRO A 68 13.54 10.19 -3.93
N LEU A 69 14.66 10.25 -4.65
CA LEU A 69 14.71 10.10 -6.10
C LEU A 69 14.50 8.66 -6.57
N PHE A 70 15.05 7.68 -5.85
CA PHE A 70 15.10 6.30 -6.27
C PHE A 70 15.00 5.34 -5.09
N SER A 71 14.23 4.27 -5.25
CA SER A 71 14.27 3.11 -4.36
C SER A 71 14.21 1.82 -5.17
N ALA A 72 14.99 0.82 -4.78
CA ALA A 72 14.99 -0.52 -5.34
C ALA A 72 14.86 -1.54 -4.22
N SER A 73 13.90 -2.44 -4.33
CA SER A 73 13.73 -3.56 -3.41
C SER A 73 13.60 -4.87 -4.17
N ALA A 74 14.18 -5.93 -3.64
CA ALA A 74 14.07 -7.27 -4.19
C ALA A 74 13.69 -8.26 -3.08
N ASP A 75 12.76 -9.15 -3.42
CA ASP A 75 12.31 -10.26 -2.60
C ASP A 75 12.52 -11.57 -3.37
N PRO A 76 13.60 -12.32 -3.07
CA PRO A 76 13.93 -13.56 -3.76
C PRO A 76 12.85 -14.64 -3.64
N ALA A 77 12.22 -14.77 -2.48
CA ALA A 77 11.21 -15.80 -2.22
C ALA A 77 10.01 -15.66 -3.17
N ASN A 78 9.61 -14.41 -3.44
CA ASN A 78 8.51 -14.09 -4.35
C ASN A 78 8.97 -13.75 -5.78
N LYS A 79 10.28 -13.91 -6.09
CA LYS A 79 10.91 -13.50 -7.36
C LYS A 79 10.47 -12.10 -7.81
N THR A 80 10.37 -11.18 -6.85
CA THR A 80 9.81 -9.83 -7.09
C THR A 80 10.90 -8.79 -6.98
N LYS A 81 10.98 -7.89 -7.97
CA LYS A 81 11.85 -6.70 -7.95
C LYS A 81 10.98 -5.47 -8.15
N LYS A 82 11.15 -4.45 -7.31
CA LYS A 82 10.43 -3.18 -7.43
C LYS A 82 11.44 -2.05 -7.48
N ARG A 83 11.23 -1.11 -8.40
CA ARG A 83 12.00 0.13 -8.48
C ARG A 83 11.04 1.31 -8.56
N GLU A 84 11.31 2.33 -7.78
CA GLU A 84 10.48 3.54 -7.71
C GLU A 84 11.37 4.72 -8.07
N TYR A 85 10.87 5.61 -8.93
CA TYR A 85 11.56 6.83 -9.34
C TYR A 85 10.67 8.03 -9.03
N ILE A 86 11.07 8.83 -8.05
CA ILE A 86 10.33 10.01 -7.58
C ILE A 86 8.82 9.69 -7.46
N TRP A 87 8.48 8.65 -6.72
CA TRP A 87 7.10 8.18 -6.61
C TRP A 87 6.18 9.34 -6.18
N PRO A 88 5.01 9.55 -6.82
CA PRO A 88 4.31 8.63 -7.74
C PRO A 88 4.62 8.83 -9.24
N LEU A 89 5.62 9.63 -9.62
CA LEU A 89 5.89 9.99 -11.03
C LEU A 89 6.24 8.77 -11.89
N ALA A 90 7.13 7.90 -11.42
CA ALA A 90 7.38 6.64 -12.09
C ALA A 90 7.69 5.49 -11.14
N ASP A 91 7.33 4.27 -11.57
CA ASP A 91 7.69 3.04 -10.88
C ASP A 91 7.73 1.89 -11.87
N SER A 92 8.54 0.90 -11.55
CA SER A 92 8.59 -0.36 -12.28
C SER A 92 8.55 -1.51 -11.27
N TRP A 93 7.85 -2.58 -11.62
CA TRP A 93 7.91 -3.79 -10.86
C TRP A 93 7.97 -5.00 -11.80
N GLN A 94 8.76 -5.97 -11.37
CA GLN A 94 8.93 -7.23 -12.05
C GLN A 94 8.55 -8.34 -11.08
N ARG A 95 7.77 -9.31 -11.53
CA ARG A 95 7.44 -10.50 -10.75
C ARG A 95 7.58 -11.73 -11.64
N VAL A 96 8.51 -12.60 -11.29
CA VAL A 96 8.89 -13.74 -12.13
C VAL A 96 9.32 -13.20 -13.50
N ASP A 97 8.51 -13.39 -14.53
CA ASP A 97 8.79 -12.98 -15.91
C ASP A 97 7.93 -11.77 -16.36
N GLU A 98 6.94 -11.36 -15.55
CA GLU A 98 6.09 -10.21 -15.85
C GLU A 98 6.82 -8.91 -15.47
N TYR A 99 6.80 -7.92 -16.37
CA TYR A 99 7.35 -6.58 -16.13
C TYR A 99 6.30 -5.50 -16.33
N ASN A 100 6.28 -4.55 -15.43
CA ASN A 100 5.37 -3.43 -15.43
C ASN A 100 6.17 -2.15 -15.20
N LEU A 101 5.85 -1.11 -15.95
CA LEU A 101 6.40 0.23 -15.81
C LEU A 101 5.25 1.22 -15.90
N ARG A 102 5.23 2.18 -14.98
CA ARG A 102 4.31 3.32 -15.01
C ARG A 102 5.15 4.58 -14.98
N LEU A 103 4.84 5.51 -15.86
CA LEU A 103 5.37 6.87 -15.91
C LEU A 103 4.18 7.81 -16.10
N LEU A 104 3.77 8.50 -15.04
CA LEU A 104 2.57 9.35 -15.02
C LEU A 104 1.32 8.56 -15.49
N LEU A 105 0.75 8.97 -16.63
CA LEU A 105 -0.40 8.33 -17.28
C LEU A 105 -0.01 7.27 -18.32
N THR A 106 1.31 7.11 -18.56
CA THR A 106 1.84 6.07 -19.43
C THR A 106 2.10 4.81 -18.63
N TYR A 107 1.63 3.69 -19.13
CA TYR A 107 1.80 2.39 -18.54
C TYR A 107 2.28 1.41 -19.61
N TYR A 108 3.34 0.70 -19.29
CA TYR A 108 3.88 -0.40 -20.06
C TYR A 108 3.77 -1.69 -19.26
N ARG A 109 3.23 -2.73 -19.87
CA ARG A 109 3.15 -4.08 -19.31
C ARG A 109 3.68 -5.07 -20.31
N ASP A 110 4.55 -5.95 -19.85
CA ASP A 110 5.02 -7.10 -20.58
C ASP A 110 4.71 -8.35 -19.76
N SER A 111 3.96 -9.29 -20.35
CA SER A 111 3.57 -10.51 -19.65
C SER A 111 4.73 -11.47 -19.41
N ASP A 112 5.72 -11.47 -20.31
CA ASP A 112 6.88 -12.36 -20.24
C ASP A 112 8.07 -11.77 -21.00
N VAL A 113 8.99 -11.15 -20.26
CA VAL A 113 10.18 -10.49 -20.81
C VAL A 113 11.13 -11.47 -21.52
N LYS A 114 11.04 -12.78 -21.26
CA LYS A 114 11.91 -13.78 -21.92
C LYS A 114 11.39 -14.18 -23.29
N ASN A 115 10.11 -14.00 -23.56
CA ASN A 115 9.48 -14.39 -24.82
C ASN A 115 9.25 -13.16 -25.70
N PRO A 116 9.99 -12.98 -26.81
CA PRO A 116 9.80 -11.84 -27.71
C PRO A 116 8.42 -11.74 -28.33
N LEU A 117 7.65 -12.84 -28.35
CA LEU A 117 6.28 -12.91 -28.85
C LEU A 117 5.23 -12.72 -27.74
N ALA A 118 5.66 -12.47 -26.51
CA ALA A 118 4.76 -12.24 -25.39
C ALA A 118 3.83 -11.05 -25.64
N LYS A 119 2.71 -11.09 -24.92
CA LYS A 119 1.71 -10.03 -24.87
C LYS A 119 2.31 -8.83 -24.15
N TYR A 120 2.20 -7.66 -24.76
CA TYR A 120 2.59 -6.41 -24.13
C TYR A 120 1.59 -5.30 -24.43
N HIS A 121 1.55 -4.31 -23.56
CA HIS A 121 0.71 -3.13 -23.66
C HIS A 121 1.56 -1.89 -23.40
N LEU A 122 1.47 -0.88 -24.26
CA LEU A 122 2.02 0.46 -24.06
C LEU A 122 0.89 1.47 -24.24
N TRP A 123 0.34 1.95 -23.12
CA TRP A 123 -0.81 2.85 -23.13
C TRP A 123 -0.46 4.17 -22.46
N SER A 124 -0.66 5.27 -23.17
CA SER A 124 -0.66 6.63 -22.59
C SER A 124 -2.10 7.12 -22.60
N VAL A 125 -2.82 6.79 -21.52
CA VAL A 125 -4.26 7.05 -21.41
C VAL A 125 -4.51 8.57 -21.31
N PRO A 126 -5.51 9.12 -22.05
CA PRO A 126 -6.48 8.43 -22.91
C PRO A 126 -6.12 8.41 -24.41
N PHE A 127 -4.96 8.89 -24.84
CA PHE A 127 -4.73 9.24 -26.25
C PHE A 127 -4.04 8.16 -27.08
N TYR A 128 -3.14 7.37 -26.50
CA TYR A 128 -2.28 6.46 -27.25
C TYR A 128 -2.36 5.03 -26.71
N PHE A 129 -2.55 4.07 -27.60
CA PHE A 129 -2.58 2.65 -27.28
C PHE A 129 -1.82 1.85 -28.32
N GLN A 130 -0.82 1.12 -27.88
CA GLN A 130 -0.07 0.17 -28.70
C GLN A 130 0.11 -1.12 -27.92
N GLY A 131 0.20 -2.25 -28.61
CA GLY A 131 0.57 -3.48 -27.95
C GLY A 131 0.49 -4.71 -28.84
N ARG A 132 0.57 -5.86 -28.20
CA ARG A 132 0.41 -7.18 -28.80
C ARG A 132 -0.53 -8.01 -27.93
N ASP A 133 -1.48 -8.71 -28.55
CA ASP A 133 -2.40 -9.61 -27.85
C ASP A 133 -1.75 -10.97 -27.51
N ALA A 134 -2.50 -11.85 -26.84
CA ALA A 134 -2.04 -13.21 -26.51
C ALA A 134 -1.88 -14.13 -27.75
N LYS A 135 -2.46 -13.76 -28.89
CA LYS A 135 -2.35 -14.47 -30.17
C LYS A 135 -1.24 -13.89 -31.05
N THR A 136 -0.39 -13.02 -30.50
CA THR A 136 0.73 -12.34 -31.14
C THR A 136 0.36 -11.26 -32.17
N ASN A 137 -0.91 -10.87 -32.27
CA ASN A 137 -1.34 -9.81 -33.17
C ASN A 137 -1.03 -8.44 -32.56
N GLY A 138 -0.31 -7.61 -33.32
CA GLY A 138 -0.12 -6.21 -32.99
C GLY A 138 -1.43 -5.43 -33.08
N TYR A 139 -1.59 -4.42 -32.22
CA TYR A 139 -2.68 -3.47 -32.30
C TYR A 139 -2.17 -2.05 -32.03
N PHE A 140 -2.89 -1.07 -32.55
CA PHE A 140 -2.55 0.34 -32.46
C PHE A 140 -3.82 1.19 -32.52
N ALA A 141 -3.87 2.22 -31.69
CA ALA A 141 -4.95 3.19 -31.64
C ALA A 141 -4.46 4.57 -31.18
N VAL A 142 -5.01 5.60 -31.84
CA VAL A 142 -4.87 7.01 -31.43
C VAL A 142 -6.27 7.56 -31.22
N PHE A 143 -6.63 7.84 -29.97
CA PHE A 143 -7.94 8.39 -29.63
C PHE A 143 -7.93 9.91 -29.82
N PRO A 144 -8.96 10.51 -30.45
CA PRO A 144 -10.22 9.91 -30.94
C PRO A 144 -10.19 9.47 -32.42
N ILE A 145 -9.05 9.53 -33.11
CA ILE A 145 -8.94 9.38 -34.58
C ILE A 145 -9.33 7.98 -35.04
N GLY A 146 -8.73 6.93 -34.48
CA GLY A 146 -9.05 5.57 -34.85
C GLY A 146 -8.03 4.54 -34.42
N GLY A 147 -8.44 3.29 -34.56
CA GLY A 147 -7.62 2.12 -34.35
C GLY A 147 -8.30 1.08 -33.48
N GLN A 148 -7.48 0.16 -32.98
CA GLN A 148 -7.91 -1.01 -32.23
C GLN A 148 -7.21 -1.03 -30.88
N ILE A 149 -7.96 -1.28 -29.82
CA ILE A 149 -7.45 -1.51 -28.46
C ILE A 149 -7.82 -2.94 -28.06
N GLN A 150 -6.85 -3.72 -27.58
CA GLN A 150 -7.07 -5.07 -27.06
C GLN A 150 -7.04 -5.08 -25.53
N ASP A 151 -7.79 -6.01 -24.93
CA ASP A 151 -7.81 -6.32 -23.50
C ASP A 151 -8.05 -5.09 -22.59
N PHE A 152 -8.91 -4.17 -23.03
CA PHE A 152 -9.18 -2.93 -22.32
C PHE A 152 -10.36 -3.06 -21.35
N MET A 153 -10.08 -2.87 -20.06
CA MET A 153 -11.05 -3.01 -18.95
C MET A 153 -11.73 -4.38 -18.90
N THR A 154 -12.93 -4.50 -19.45
CA THR A 154 -13.71 -5.76 -19.50
C THR A 154 -14.04 -6.20 -20.93
N PHE A 155 -13.51 -5.49 -21.92
CA PHE A 155 -13.68 -5.78 -23.33
C PHE A 155 -12.44 -6.50 -23.83
N ASP A 156 -12.66 -7.49 -24.69
CA ASP A 156 -11.57 -8.21 -25.33
C ASP A 156 -10.95 -7.32 -26.42
N GLN A 157 -11.79 -6.62 -27.18
CA GLN A 157 -11.38 -5.74 -28.27
C GLN A 157 -12.31 -4.52 -28.38
N ILE A 158 -11.73 -3.35 -28.69
CA ILE A 158 -12.45 -2.13 -29.03
C ILE A 158 -11.84 -1.56 -30.31
N ASP A 159 -12.61 -1.54 -31.38
CA ASP A 159 -12.31 -0.84 -32.62
C ASP A 159 -13.06 0.48 -32.62
N PHE A 160 -12.43 1.57 -33.04
CA PHE A 160 -13.13 2.83 -33.25
C PHE A 160 -12.54 3.59 -34.45
N ALA A 161 -13.36 4.46 -35.01
CA ALA A 161 -12.99 5.36 -36.10
C ALA A 161 -13.72 6.67 -35.90
N LEU A 162 -12.96 7.77 -35.87
CA LEU A 162 -13.43 9.14 -35.66
C LEU A 162 -14.41 9.22 -34.50
N PHE A 163 -14.00 8.79 -33.30
CA PHE A 163 -14.86 8.81 -32.13
C PHE A 163 -15.47 10.21 -31.94
N PRO A 164 -16.81 10.33 -31.77
CA PRO A 164 -17.77 9.26 -31.43
C PRO A 164 -18.50 8.61 -32.62
N LEU A 165 -18.11 8.85 -33.87
CA LEU A 165 -18.88 8.45 -35.06
C LEU A 165 -19.08 6.93 -35.17
N TRP A 166 -18.03 6.13 -34.96
CA TRP A 166 -18.13 4.67 -35.03
C TRP A 166 -17.29 3.99 -33.96
N VAL A 167 -17.91 3.02 -33.27
CA VAL A 167 -17.26 2.18 -32.26
C VAL A 167 -17.79 0.76 -32.38
N LYS A 168 -16.90 -0.23 -32.37
CA LYS A 168 -17.23 -1.64 -32.26
C LYS A 168 -16.49 -2.23 -31.08
N SER A 169 -17.20 -2.89 -30.18
CA SER A 169 -16.59 -3.57 -29.03
C SER A 169 -16.97 -5.03 -28.97
N GLN A 170 -16.04 -5.86 -28.53
CA GLN A 170 -16.22 -7.29 -28.36
C GLN A 170 -15.99 -7.69 -26.90
N LYS A 171 -16.88 -8.54 -26.39
CA LYS A 171 -16.78 -9.12 -25.05
C LYS A 171 -17.27 -10.55 -25.07
N MET A 172 -16.37 -11.49 -24.79
CA MET A 172 -16.57 -12.92 -24.93
C MET A 172 -17.15 -13.25 -26.32
N LYS A 173 -18.37 -13.80 -26.37
CA LYS A 173 -19.08 -14.16 -27.60
C LYS A 173 -20.03 -13.07 -28.11
N SER A 174 -20.04 -11.89 -27.50
CA SER A 174 -20.94 -10.79 -27.85
C SER A 174 -20.19 -9.66 -28.57
N THR A 175 -20.77 -9.14 -29.65
CA THR A 175 -20.23 -8.02 -30.42
C THR A 175 -21.23 -6.88 -30.38
N THR A 176 -20.78 -5.67 -30.06
CA THR A 176 -21.57 -4.44 -30.06
C THR A 176 -21.05 -3.48 -31.10
N ARG A 177 -21.93 -2.95 -31.94
CA ARG A 177 -21.63 -1.88 -32.90
C ARG A 177 -22.41 -0.64 -32.49
N THR A 178 -21.74 0.49 -32.43
CA THR A 178 -22.31 1.78 -32.05
C THR A 178 -21.98 2.81 -33.10
N VAL A 179 -22.98 3.58 -33.51
CA VAL A 179 -22.86 4.70 -34.44
C VAL A 179 -23.32 5.96 -33.72
N LEU A 180 -22.54 7.04 -33.82
CA LEU A 180 -22.74 8.28 -33.07
C LEU A 180 -22.87 7.98 -31.58
N TRP A 181 -21.81 7.43 -30.97
CA TRP A 181 -21.83 7.05 -29.57
C TRP A 181 -22.32 8.23 -28.69
N PRO A 182 -23.32 8.04 -27.80
CA PRO A 182 -23.95 6.77 -27.42
C PRO A 182 -25.29 6.42 -28.13
N ILE A 183 -25.72 7.19 -29.14
CA ILE A 183 -27.07 7.23 -29.73
C ILE A 183 -27.51 5.86 -30.25
N PHE A 184 -26.90 5.33 -31.32
CA PHE A 184 -27.33 4.06 -31.92
C PHE A 184 -26.41 2.95 -31.50
N SER A 185 -26.93 1.89 -30.88
CA SER A 185 -26.11 0.71 -30.55
C SER A 185 -26.88 -0.60 -30.77
N LYS A 186 -26.19 -1.58 -31.34
CA LYS A 186 -26.70 -2.93 -31.59
C LYS A 186 -25.69 -3.96 -31.09
N THR A 187 -26.12 -4.84 -30.21
CA THR A 187 -25.34 -5.97 -29.70
C THR A 187 -25.96 -7.28 -30.18
N SER A 188 -25.12 -8.19 -30.64
CA SER A 188 -25.51 -9.54 -31.04
C SER A 188 -24.43 -10.56 -30.67
N GLY A 189 -24.85 -11.76 -30.28
CA GLY A 189 -23.96 -12.90 -30.01
C GLY A 189 -23.94 -13.32 -28.55
N GLY A 190 -23.51 -14.56 -28.28
CA GLY A 190 -23.41 -15.10 -26.92
C GLY A 190 -24.75 -15.22 -26.19
N GLY A 191 -25.87 -15.36 -26.90
CA GLY A 191 -27.22 -15.39 -26.30
C GLY A 191 -27.78 -14.01 -25.93
N ILE A 192 -27.09 -12.94 -26.32
CA ILE A 192 -27.45 -11.56 -26.02
C ILE A 192 -27.89 -10.86 -27.30
N GLU A 193 -29.05 -10.20 -27.23
CA GLU A 193 -29.50 -9.25 -28.25
C GLU A 193 -29.83 -7.92 -27.58
N LYS A 194 -29.19 -6.83 -28.02
CA LYS A 194 -29.51 -5.49 -27.54
C LYS A 194 -29.64 -4.53 -28.69
N ARG A 195 -30.60 -3.62 -28.60
CA ARG A 195 -30.79 -2.53 -29.56
C ARG A 195 -31.17 -1.29 -28.78
N ARG A 196 -30.56 -0.15 -29.12
CA ARG A 196 -30.95 1.13 -28.54
C ARG A 196 -30.80 2.28 -29.52
N VAL A 197 -31.67 3.25 -29.32
CA VAL A 197 -31.63 4.61 -29.83
C VAL A 197 -31.70 5.50 -28.59
N PHE A 198 -30.56 5.80 -27.99
CA PHE A 198 -30.51 6.61 -26.78
C PHE A 198 -30.77 8.10 -27.11
N PRO A 199 -31.60 8.82 -26.34
CA PRO A 199 -32.32 8.39 -25.12
C PRO A 199 -33.76 7.86 -25.37
N VAL A 200 -34.22 7.75 -26.62
CA VAL A 200 -35.62 7.49 -26.97
C VAL A 200 -36.09 6.08 -26.60
N TRP A 201 -35.33 5.04 -26.94
CA TRP A 201 -35.74 3.66 -26.73
C TRP A 201 -34.54 2.74 -26.57
N GLY A 202 -34.68 1.69 -25.78
CA GLY A 202 -33.70 0.63 -25.71
C GLY A 202 -34.31 -0.66 -25.21
N HIS A 203 -33.81 -1.76 -25.76
CA HIS A 203 -34.25 -3.09 -25.41
C HIS A 203 -33.06 -4.06 -25.40
N SER A 204 -33.04 -4.92 -24.40
CA SER A 204 -31.98 -5.89 -24.15
C SER A 204 -32.58 -7.20 -23.72
N LYS A 205 -32.31 -8.26 -24.48
CA LYS A 205 -32.77 -9.62 -24.23
C LYS A 205 -31.59 -10.55 -24.05
N TYR A 206 -31.55 -11.23 -22.91
CA TYR A 206 -30.64 -12.33 -22.62
C TYR A 206 -31.45 -13.62 -22.66
N ARG A 207 -31.13 -14.50 -23.60
CA ARG A 207 -31.94 -15.69 -23.90
C ARG A 207 -32.08 -16.58 -22.65
N GLY A 208 -33.32 -16.73 -22.18
CA GLY A 208 -33.67 -17.56 -21.03
C GLY A 208 -33.31 -16.98 -19.66
N GLU A 209 -32.77 -15.75 -19.61
CA GLU A 209 -32.32 -15.14 -18.36
C GLU A 209 -33.14 -13.91 -17.98
N ASN A 210 -33.12 -12.87 -18.83
CA ASN A 210 -33.81 -11.62 -18.54
C ASN A 210 -34.08 -10.78 -19.79
N GLU A 211 -35.00 -9.85 -19.63
CA GLU A 211 -35.39 -8.86 -20.62
C GLU A 211 -35.51 -7.50 -19.96
N ARG A 212 -34.95 -6.46 -20.56
CA ARG A 212 -34.89 -5.11 -20.00
C ARG A 212 -35.09 -4.08 -21.08
N GLY A 213 -35.68 -2.94 -20.75
CA GLY A 213 -35.78 -1.84 -21.68
C GLY A 213 -36.16 -0.52 -21.04
N TYR A 214 -36.21 0.51 -21.89
CA TYR A 214 -36.66 1.84 -21.52
C TYR A 214 -37.36 2.54 -22.69
N ILE A 215 -38.23 3.48 -22.36
CA ILE A 215 -38.85 4.45 -23.26
C ILE A 215 -38.59 5.83 -22.68
N LEU A 216 -38.06 6.74 -23.50
CA LEU A 216 -37.69 8.11 -23.14
C LEU A 216 -36.88 8.15 -21.84
N TRP A 217 -35.65 7.65 -21.89
CA TRP A 217 -34.79 7.59 -20.72
C TRP A 217 -34.65 8.98 -20.07
N PRO A 218 -34.82 9.11 -18.72
CA PRO A 218 -35.01 8.04 -17.73
C PRO A 218 -36.48 7.75 -17.35
N PHE A 219 -37.47 8.32 -18.03
CA PHE A 219 -38.87 8.39 -17.58
C PHE A 219 -39.55 7.02 -17.42
N TYR A 220 -39.39 6.10 -18.37
CA TYR A 220 -39.94 4.75 -18.24
C TYR A 220 -38.87 3.69 -18.44
N THR A 221 -38.72 2.81 -17.45
CA THR A 221 -37.81 1.65 -17.53
C THR A 221 -38.49 0.40 -17.00
N TRP A 222 -38.13 -0.76 -17.53
CA TRP A 222 -38.63 -2.05 -17.06
C TRP A 222 -37.55 -3.13 -17.12
N ALA A 223 -37.75 -4.16 -16.31
CA ALA A 223 -36.94 -5.35 -16.28
C ALA A 223 -37.79 -6.56 -15.89
N THR A 224 -37.60 -7.67 -16.58
CA THR A 224 -38.18 -8.97 -16.29
C THR A 224 -37.05 -9.97 -16.17
N GLU A 225 -37.01 -10.73 -15.09
CA GLU A 225 -36.04 -11.77 -14.82
C GLU A 225 -36.76 -13.13 -14.86
N TYR A 226 -36.24 -14.08 -15.62
CA TYR A 226 -36.85 -15.41 -15.82
C TYR A 226 -36.13 -16.51 -15.03
N ARG A 227 -34.95 -16.23 -14.47
CA ARG A 227 -34.13 -17.22 -13.79
C ARG A 227 -34.80 -17.70 -12.50
N LYS A 228 -34.99 -19.02 -12.36
CA LYS A 228 -35.55 -19.66 -11.15
C LYS A 228 -34.80 -19.22 -9.89
N GLY A 229 -35.52 -18.86 -8.83
CA GLY A 229 -34.97 -18.30 -7.60
C GLY A 229 -34.83 -16.77 -7.59
N MET A 230 -34.93 -16.14 -8.76
CA MET A 230 -34.86 -14.67 -8.93
C MET A 230 -35.94 -14.15 -9.88
N ALA A 231 -36.93 -14.98 -10.24
CA ALA A 231 -37.91 -14.61 -11.24
C ALA A 231 -38.74 -13.42 -10.75
N GLY A 232 -39.09 -12.52 -11.66
CA GLY A 232 -39.82 -11.32 -11.27
C GLY A 232 -39.88 -10.27 -12.36
N HIS A 233 -40.62 -9.22 -12.07
CA HIS A 233 -40.82 -8.09 -12.95
C HIS A 233 -40.76 -6.79 -12.15
N GLY A 234 -40.20 -5.75 -12.76
CA GLY A 234 -40.22 -4.42 -12.21
C GLY A 234 -40.26 -3.36 -13.29
N TYR A 235 -40.81 -2.22 -12.92
CA TYR A 235 -40.85 -1.03 -13.75
C TYR A 235 -40.61 0.22 -12.89
N MET A 236 -40.19 1.30 -13.54
CA MET A 236 -40.03 2.60 -12.92
C MET A 236 -40.53 3.68 -13.87
N VAL A 237 -41.40 4.53 -13.33
CA VAL A 237 -41.88 5.78 -13.90
C VAL A 237 -41.17 6.92 -13.18
N PHE A 238 -39.96 7.24 -13.61
CA PHE A 238 -39.16 8.30 -12.99
C PHE A 238 -39.74 9.68 -13.34
N PRO A 239 -39.76 10.65 -12.41
CA PRO A 239 -39.29 10.61 -11.03
C PRO A 239 -40.40 10.30 -10.01
N LEU A 240 -41.49 9.61 -10.39
CA LEU A 240 -42.71 9.55 -9.58
C LEU A 240 -42.85 8.25 -8.79
N TRP A 241 -42.73 7.11 -9.47
CA TRP A 241 -43.10 5.81 -8.92
C TRP A 241 -42.25 4.68 -9.49
N GLY A 242 -42.14 3.59 -8.75
CA GLY A 242 -41.61 2.34 -9.29
C GLY A 242 -42.00 1.16 -8.43
N ARG A 243 -42.06 -0.01 -9.05
CA ARG A 243 -42.34 -1.26 -8.36
C ARG A 243 -41.46 -2.36 -8.91
N VAL A 244 -40.89 -3.15 -8.01
CA VAL A 244 -40.13 -4.35 -8.34
C VAL A 244 -40.71 -5.49 -7.53
N ASN A 245 -41.15 -6.54 -8.20
CA ASN A 245 -41.70 -7.74 -7.58
C ASN A 245 -40.93 -8.95 -8.07
N THR A 246 -40.18 -9.58 -7.17
CA THR A 246 -39.37 -10.76 -7.45
C THR A 246 -39.65 -11.84 -6.42
N GLU A 247 -39.27 -13.09 -6.71
CA GLU A 247 -39.35 -14.21 -5.77
C GLU A 247 -38.62 -13.95 -4.43
N LEU A 248 -37.61 -13.08 -4.43
CA LEU A 248 -36.79 -12.75 -3.26
C LEU A 248 -37.35 -11.58 -2.46
N ALA A 249 -37.85 -10.55 -3.14
CA ALA A 249 -38.27 -9.31 -2.52
C ALA A 249 -39.27 -8.52 -3.36
N GLN A 250 -40.08 -7.73 -2.65
CA GLN A 250 -40.95 -6.71 -3.19
C GLN A 250 -40.41 -5.34 -2.80
N SER A 251 -40.31 -4.42 -3.76
CA SER A 251 -39.84 -3.06 -3.54
C SER A 251 -40.79 -2.05 -4.16
N TRP A 252 -41.03 -0.97 -3.43
CA TRP A 252 -41.80 0.19 -3.84
C TRP A 252 -40.90 1.42 -3.81
N TYR A 253 -41.02 2.25 -4.83
CA TYR A 253 -40.32 3.51 -4.96
C TYR A 253 -41.36 4.61 -5.07
N VAL A 254 -41.19 5.64 -4.24
CA VAL A 254 -42.02 6.85 -4.27
C VAL A 254 -41.04 8.01 -4.38
N VAL A 255 -41.19 8.82 -5.43
CA VAL A 255 -40.24 9.89 -5.73
C VAL A 255 -38.77 9.40 -5.69
N PRO A 256 -38.38 8.40 -6.52
CA PRO A 256 -37.01 7.88 -6.52
C PRO A 256 -35.98 8.99 -6.79
N PRO A 257 -34.80 8.95 -6.12
CA PRO A 257 -34.31 7.89 -5.24
C PRO A 257 -34.66 8.09 -3.75
N PHE A 258 -35.48 9.09 -3.40
CA PHE A 258 -35.66 9.54 -2.02
C PHE A 258 -36.37 8.52 -1.13
N PHE A 259 -37.50 7.97 -1.61
CA PHE A 259 -38.28 7.01 -0.83
C PHE A 259 -38.29 5.64 -1.49
N ARG A 260 -37.89 4.65 -0.71
CA ARG A 260 -37.89 3.24 -1.10
C ARG A 260 -38.27 2.40 0.09
N TYR A 261 -39.26 1.54 -0.09
CA TYR A 261 -39.56 0.48 0.85
C TYR A 261 -39.30 -0.85 0.16
N SER A 262 -38.63 -1.80 0.83
CA SER A 262 -38.42 -3.13 0.29
C SER A 262 -38.58 -4.17 1.38
N LYS A 263 -39.29 -5.25 1.08
CA LYS A 263 -39.58 -6.36 1.98
C LYS A 263 -39.29 -7.66 1.24
N GLY A 264 -38.46 -8.52 1.81
CA GLY A 264 -38.09 -9.80 1.22
C GLY A 264 -37.60 -10.79 2.25
N LYS A 265 -37.13 -11.96 1.77
CA LYS A 265 -36.61 -13.04 2.64
C LYS A 265 -35.38 -12.61 3.45
N GLU A 266 -34.57 -11.72 2.89
CA GLU A 266 -33.33 -11.23 3.51
C GLU A 266 -33.57 -10.10 4.53
N GLY A 267 -34.80 -9.57 4.60
CA GLY A 267 -35.15 -8.50 5.52
C GLY A 267 -35.97 -7.38 4.91
N THR A 268 -36.03 -6.27 5.65
CA THR A 268 -36.74 -5.06 5.26
C THR A 268 -35.76 -3.89 5.13
N LEU A 269 -35.95 -3.06 4.11
CA LEU A 269 -35.17 -1.86 3.82
C LEU A 269 -36.10 -0.67 3.66
N LEU A 270 -35.74 0.45 4.27
CA LEU A 270 -36.42 1.73 4.16
C LEU A 270 -35.43 2.85 3.83
N HIS A 271 -35.82 3.72 2.89
CA HIS A 271 -35.21 5.01 2.60
C HIS A 271 -36.28 6.07 2.77
N ALA A 272 -36.06 7.08 3.61
CA ALA A 272 -37.10 8.07 3.89
C ALA A 272 -36.59 9.34 4.63
N PRO A 273 -36.08 10.38 3.95
CA PRO A 273 -35.61 10.43 2.56
C PRO A 273 -34.11 10.08 2.45
N TRP A 274 -33.71 9.41 1.36
CA TRP A 274 -32.30 9.19 1.05
C TRP A 274 -31.62 10.50 0.60
N PRO A 275 -30.36 10.80 0.98
CA PRO A 275 -29.45 9.97 1.80
C PRO A 275 -29.61 10.16 3.31
N PHE A 276 -30.48 11.05 3.79
CA PHE A 276 -30.58 11.44 5.20
C PHE A 276 -30.97 10.29 6.12
N ILE A 277 -32.01 9.52 5.78
CA ILE A 277 -32.52 8.44 6.63
C ILE A 277 -32.52 7.14 5.85
N ARG A 278 -31.81 6.15 6.40
CA ARG A 278 -31.91 4.75 5.96
C ARG A 278 -32.07 3.83 7.15
N TRP A 279 -32.92 2.85 7.00
CA TRP A 279 -33.12 1.80 7.98
C TRP A 279 -33.18 0.43 7.28
N SER A 280 -32.58 -0.59 7.88
CA SER A 280 -32.84 -1.97 7.48
C SER A 280 -32.71 -2.92 8.64
N THR A 281 -33.46 -4.02 8.54
CA THR A 281 -33.45 -5.14 9.48
C THR A 281 -33.42 -6.45 8.71
N GLY A 282 -32.76 -7.48 9.26
CA GLY A 282 -32.62 -8.80 8.65
C GLY A 282 -31.16 -9.22 8.54
N GLN A 283 -30.71 -9.59 7.34
CA GLN A 283 -29.31 -9.96 7.10
C GLN A 283 -28.35 -8.77 7.27
N VAL A 284 -28.84 -7.55 6.99
CA VAL A 284 -28.15 -6.28 7.26
C VAL A 284 -29.01 -5.50 8.24
N ASN A 285 -28.46 -5.20 9.41
CA ASN A 285 -29.08 -4.26 10.34
C ASN A 285 -28.37 -2.91 10.18
N GLN A 286 -29.11 -1.87 9.83
CA GLN A 286 -28.55 -0.53 9.66
C GLN A 286 -29.53 0.55 10.10
N LEU A 287 -28.98 1.61 10.68
CA LEU A 287 -29.66 2.88 10.86
C LEU A 287 -28.67 3.97 10.49
N MET A 288 -29.07 4.83 9.57
CA MET A 288 -28.26 5.93 9.08
C MET A 288 -29.07 7.21 9.18
N LEU A 289 -28.51 8.20 9.88
CA LEU A 289 -28.97 9.57 10.00
C LEU A 289 -27.86 10.47 9.45
N PHE A 290 -27.73 10.50 8.12
CA PHE A 290 -26.67 11.24 7.45
C PHE A 290 -26.92 12.76 7.56
N PRO A 291 -25.87 13.58 7.78
CA PRO A 291 -24.46 13.22 7.95
C PRO A 291 -24.04 12.97 9.41
N ILE A 292 -24.96 13.02 10.37
CA ILE A 292 -24.64 13.08 11.81
C ILE A 292 -24.12 11.75 12.34
N TRP A 293 -24.79 10.65 12.05
CA TRP A 293 -24.43 9.35 12.59
C TRP A 293 -25.01 8.22 11.74
N GLY A 294 -24.35 7.07 11.75
CA GLY A 294 -24.98 5.84 11.28
C GLY A 294 -24.21 4.63 11.74
N TYR A 295 -24.92 3.51 11.85
CA TYR A 295 -24.34 2.19 12.05
C TYR A 295 -24.83 1.22 10.97
N ARG A 296 -24.00 0.24 10.66
CA ARG A 296 -24.32 -0.87 9.77
C ARG A 296 -23.61 -2.13 10.27
N SER A 297 -24.36 -3.19 10.50
CA SER A 297 -23.82 -4.52 10.77
C SER A 297 -24.20 -5.49 9.65
N PHE A 298 -23.24 -6.33 9.26
CA PHE A 298 -23.42 -7.38 8.27
C PHE A 298 -22.48 -8.54 8.61
N GLY A 299 -23.05 -9.66 9.05
CA GLY A 299 -22.28 -10.80 9.56
C GLY A 299 -21.32 -10.35 10.67
N THR A 300 -20.02 -10.53 10.44
CA THR A 300 -18.94 -10.21 11.38
C THR A 300 -18.36 -8.80 11.23
N ILE A 301 -18.94 -7.95 10.38
CA ILE A 301 -18.45 -6.60 10.11
C ILE A 301 -19.46 -5.58 10.65
N TYR A 302 -18.97 -4.68 11.51
CA TYR A 302 -19.74 -3.61 12.12
C TYR A 302 -19.06 -2.29 11.80
N ASN A 303 -19.79 -1.36 11.20
CA ASN A 303 -19.28 -0.04 10.82
C ASN A 303 -20.17 1.03 11.43
N SER A 304 -19.56 2.10 11.93
CA SER A 304 -20.25 3.30 12.35
C SER A 304 -19.53 4.55 11.85
N PHE A 305 -20.25 5.63 11.62
CA PHE A 305 -19.66 6.94 11.41
C PHE A 305 -20.28 7.97 12.34
N TYR A 306 -19.53 9.04 12.61
CA TYR A 306 -19.96 10.19 13.39
C TYR A 306 -19.52 11.44 12.64
N LEU A 307 -20.46 12.35 12.38
CA LEU A 307 -20.29 13.59 11.63
C LEU A 307 -19.51 13.37 10.33
N TRP A 308 -20.10 12.66 9.37
CA TRP A 308 -19.43 12.27 8.14
C TRP A 308 -18.80 13.50 7.44
N PRO A 309 -17.52 13.42 6.98
CA PRO A 309 -16.62 12.27 6.99
C PRO A 309 -15.67 12.20 8.20
N ILE A 310 -15.87 13.03 9.23
CA ILE A 310 -14.91 13.31 10.32
C ILE A 310 -14.46 12.05 11.04
N ALA A 311 -15.38 11.25 11.58
CA ALA A 311 -15.03 10.06 12.36
C ALA A 311 -15.69 8.79 11.82
N ARG A 312 -14.90 7.70 11.78
CA ARG A 312 -15.34 6.37 11.35
C ARG A 312 -14.81 5.31 12.29
N TYR A 313 -15.68 4.41 12.69
CA TYR A 313 -15.35 3.26 13.50
C TYR A 313 -15.71 1.97 12.76
N GLN A 314 -14.84 0.98 12.82
CA GLN A 314 -15.04 -0.33 12.23
C GLN A 314 -14.58 -1.41 13.20
N ARG A 315 -15.44 -2.41 13.44
CA ARG A 315 -15.11 -3.66 14.12
C ARG A 315 -15.27 -4.80 13.12
N THR A 316 -14.28 -5.67 13.05
CA THR A 316 -14.30 -6.84 12.18
C THR A 316 -13.88 -8.04 12.99
N GLU A 317 -14.77 -9.02 13.07
CA GLU A 317 -14.52 -10.28 13.77
C GLU A 317 -14.06 -11.32 12.76
N ARG A 318 -12.90 -11.91 13.02
CA ARG A 318 -12.37 -13.05 12.27
C ARG A 318 -12.20 -14.22 13.24
N PRO A 319 -12.17 -15.48 12.75
CA PRO A 319 -12.09 -16.66 13.61
C PRO A 319 -10.95 -16.61 14.65
N SER A 320 -9.82 -15.99 14.32
CA SER A 320 -8.65 -15.89 15.19
C SER A 320 -8.47 -14.54 15.88
N VAL A 321 -8.96 -13.44 15.29
CA VAL A 321 -8.64 -12.07 15.72
C VAL A 321 -9.82 -11.13 15.49
N THR A 322 -10.14 -10.33 16.50
CA THR A 322 -11.03 -9.17 16.39
C THR A 322 -10.20 -7.92 16.13
N LYS A 323 -10.54 -7.21 15.04
CA LYS A 323 -9.91 -5.95 14.65
C LYS A 323 -10.86 -4.78 14.95
N HIS A 324 -10.38 -3.82 15.73
CA HIS A 324 -11.03 -2.52 15.92
C HIS A 324 -10.24 -1.46 15.19
N ARG A 325 -10.92 -0.57 14.48
CA ARG A 325 -10.33 0.56 13.76
C ARG A 325 -11.14 1.82 14.01
N LEU A 326 -10.47 2.89 14.42
CA LEU A 326 -11.02 4.23 14.56
C LEU A 326 -10.20 5.18 13.70
N VAL A 327 -10.86 5.97 12.87
CA VAL A 327 -10.23 7.02 12.06
C VAL A 327 -10.96 8.32 12.36
N VAL A 328 -10.23 9.35 12.73
CA VAL A 328 -10.69 10.74 12.80
C VAL A 328 -9.85 11.54 11.82
N LEU A 329 -10.44 11.91 10.69
CA LEU A 329 -9.69 12.49 9.58
C LEU A 329 -9.19 13.91 9.88
N PRO A 330 -8.01 14.29 9.37
CA PRO A 330 -6.86 13.43 9.03
C PRO A 330 -6.01 13.05 10.27
N PHE A 331 -6.35 13.59 11.45
CA PHE A 331 -5.47 13.67 12.61
C PHE A 331 -5.22 12.36 13.34
N TYR A 332 -6.14 11.40 13.31
CA TYR A 332 -6.03 10.19 14.12
C TYR A 332 -6.38 8.92 13.35
N MET A 333 -5.53 7.90 13.47
CA MET A 333 -5.85 6.53 13.07
C MET A 333 -5.39 5.53 14.13
N GLY A 334 -6.35 4.85 14.74
CA GLY A 334 -6.12 3.79 15.73
C GLY A 334 -6.57 2.43 15.20
N GLU A 335 -5.74 1.41 15.36
CA GLU A 335 -6.11 0.01 15.17
C GLU A 335 -5.69 -0.83 16.37
N LYS A 336 -6.56 -1.75 16.80
CA LYS A 336 -6.28 -2.75 17.84
C LYS A 336 -6.62 -4.13 17.31
N TYR A 337 -5.75 -5.10 17.59
CA TYR A 337 -5.88 -6.49 17.20
C TYR A 337 -5.92 -7.35 18.47
N THR A 338 -7.06 -7.97 18.74
CA THR A 338 -7.27 -8.81 19.91
C THR A 338 -7.51 -10.26 19.46
N PRO A 339 -6.61 -11.20 19.76
CA PRO A 339 -6.85 -12.63 19.51
C PRO A 339 -8.02 -13.12 20.34
N VAL A 340 -8.85 -13.97 19.75
CA VAL A 340 -10.08 -14.47 20.40
C VAL A 340 -9.76 -15.36 21.61
N LYS A 341 -8.68 -16.15 21.55
CA LYS A 341 -8.34 -17.14 22.60
C LYS A 341 -7.80 -16.53 23.89
N THR A 342 -6.94 -15.53 23.80
CA THR A 342 -6.25 -14.93 24.96
C THR A 342 -6.90 -13.64 25.43
N ASN A 343 -7.75 -13.03 24.59
CA ASN A 343 -8.40 -11.74 24.83
C ASN A 343 -7.43 -10.57 25.17
N ALA A 344 -6.13 -10.77 24.96
CA ALA A 344 -5.07 -9.80 25.22
C ALA A 344 -4.56 -9.20 23.89
N PRO A 345 -4.45 -7.87 23.74
CA PRO A 345 -4.15 -7.24 22.46
C PRO A 345 -2.77 -7.66 21.92
N SER A 346 -2.76 -8.44 20.83
CA SER A 346 -1.55 -8.92 20.16
C SER A 346 -0.90 -7.84 19.26
N GLY A 347 -1.69 -6.89 18.76
CA GLY A 347 -1.19 -5.82 17.91
C GLY A 347 -1.90 -4.49 18.16
N ARG A 348 -1.15 -3.39 18.02
CA ARG A 348 -1.66 -2.03 18.13
C ARG A 348 -1.00 -1.13 17.10
N TYR A 349 -1.78 -0.25 16.49
CA TYR A 349 -1.26 0.83 15.66
C TYR A 349 -1.98 2.12 16.04
N THR A 350 -1.22 3.20 16.22
CA THR A 350 -1.75 4.53 16.48
C THR A 350 -0.96 5.50 15.63
N MET A 351 -1.66 6.39 14.92
CA MET A 351 -1.06 7.51 14.22
C MET A 351 -1.77 8.78 14.66
N ILE A 352 -0.98 9.76 15.07
CA ILE A 352 -1.41 11.12 15.39
C ILE A 352 -0.74 11.99 14.32
N TRP A 353 -1.41 12.20 13.19
CA TRP A 353 -0.86 12.96 12.08
C TRP A 353 -0.95 14.47 12.38
N PRO A 354 0.09 15.27 12.07
CA PRO A 354 1.35 14.92 11.40
C PRO A 354 2.51 14.56 12.36
N LEU A 355 2.21 14.30 13.64
CA LEU A 355 3.18 14.28 14.72
C LEU A 355 3.91 12.94 14.86
N ALA A 356 3.19 11.84 15.03
CA ALA A 356 3.83 10.58 15.41
C ALA A 356 3.05 9.34 14.96
N SER A 357 3.77 8.23 14.83
CA SER A 357 3.19 6.91 14.67
C SER A 357 3.79 5.91 15.66
N TYR A 358 2.93 5.04 16.18
CA TYR A 358 3.26 3.96 17.10
C TYR A 358 2.69 2.65 16.57
N ARG A 359 3.50 1.60 16.60
CA ARG A 359 3.14 0.26 16.14
C ARG A 359 3.69 -0.77 17.11
N ARG A 360 2.84 -1.73 17.48
CA ARG A 360 3.22 -2.93 18.24
C ARG A 360 2.72 -4.15 17.49
N GLU A 361 3.62 -5.07 17.20
CA GLU A 361 3.37 -6.34 16.52
C GLU A 361 4.08 -7.43 17.33
N GLY A 362 3.31 -8.19 18.13
CA GLY A 362 3.88 -9.09 19.14
C GLY A 362 4.72 -8.31 20.16
N ASP A 363 5.97 -8.73 20.31
CA ASP A 363 6.94 -8.14 21.23
C ASP A 363 7.66 -6.91 20.67
N VAL A 364 7.60 -6.69 19.36
CA VAL A 364 8.27 -5.57 18.71
C VAL A 364 7.41 -4.31 18.80
N ARG A 365 7.99 -3.24 19.33
CA ARG A 365 7.41 -1.91 19.43
C ARG A 365 8.22 -0.96 18.57
N ARG A 366 7.54 -0.12 17.79
CA ARG A 366 8.13 0.89 16.91
C ARG A 366 7.41 2.21 17.12
N PHE A 367 8.15 3.26 17.43
CA PHE A 367 7.68 4.63 17.54
C PHE A 367 8.47 5.50 16.56
N ARG A 368 7.78 6.44 15.92
CA ARG A 368 8.37 7.39 14.98
C ARG A 368 7.80 8.78 15.22
N PHE A 369 8.68 9.76 15.13
CA PHE A 369 8.40 11.19 15.09
C PHE A 369 9.31 11.77 14.01
N LEU A 370 8.91 12.58 13.04
CA LEU A 370 7.62 13.10 12.63
C LEU A 370 6.91 12.11 11.66
N GLU A 371 5.60 12.21 11.45
CA GLU A 371 4.86 11.39 10.45
C GLU A 371 4.02 12.29 9.54
N LEU A 372 4.60 12.73 8.42
CA LEU A 372 3.93 13.68 7.51
C LEU A 372 2.93 13.05 6.54
N TRP A 373 2.88 11.72 6.45
CA TRP A 373 1.97 11.03 5.53
C TRP A 373 0.70 10.51 6.25
N PRO A 374 -0.51 10.94 5.83
CA PRO A 374 -1.75 10.64 6.57
C PRO A 374 -2.31 9.23 6.29
N LEU A 375 -1.68 8.43 5.43
CA LEU A 375 -2.16 7.08 5.09
C LEU A 375 -1.22 5.99 5.62
N LYS A 376 -1.81 4.94 6.17
CA LYS A 376 -1.05 3.78 6.66
C LYS A 376 -0.53 2.91 5.50
N ASN A 377 0.64 2.29 5.69
CA ASN A 377 1.19 1.20 4.86
C ASN A 377 1.41 1.55 3.38
N THR A 378 1.75 2.80 3.07
CA THR A 378 2.09 3.18 1.69
C THR A 378 3.55 2.84 1.43
N GLY A 379 3.81 1.65 0.87
CA GLY A 379 5.17 1.10 0.69
C GLY A 379 6.19 2.07 0.07
N PRO A 380 5.88 2.76 -1.05
CA PRO A 380 6.80 3.72 -1.66
C PRO A 380 7.14 4.91 -0.76
N ILE A 381 6.16 5.42 0.01
CA ILE A 381 6.37 6.50 0.98
C ILE A 381 7.29 6.02 2.10
N GLU A 382 7.02 4.85 2.68
CA GLU A 382 7.82 4.27 3.75
C GLU A 382 9.29 4.05 3.33
N ARG A 383 9.52 3.70 2.07
CA ARG A 383 10.86 3.49 1.52
C ARG A 383 11.57 4.77 1.13
N SER A 384 10.89 5.72 0.48
CA SER A 384 11.54 6.83 -0.23
C SER A 384 11.40 8.18 0.48
N TRP A 385 10.33 8.37 1.24
CA TRP A 385 9.93 9.68 1.77
C TRP A 385 9.92 9.74 3.29
N SER A 386 9.31 8.75 3.97
CA SER A 386 9.23 8.71 5.44
C SER A 386 10.56 8.93 6.15
N PRO A 387 11.68 8.34 5.71
CA PRO A 387 12.97 8.56 6.36
C PRO A 387 13.45 10.01 6.30
N LEU A 388 13.02 10.83 5.33
CA LEU A 388 13.44 12.23 5.19
C LEU A 388 12.83 13.17 6.24
N TRP A 389 11.72 12.79 6.87
CA TRP A 389 11.08 13.58 7.94
C TRP A 389 11.04 12.85 9.29
N THR A 390 11.50 11.60 9.35
CA THR A 390 11.57 10.85 10.61
C THR A 390 12.78 11.33 11.40
N PHE A 391 12.55 12.26 12.32
CA PHE A 391 13.57 12.84 13.19
C PHE A 391 13.94 11.96 14.36
N PHE A 392 13.03 11.15 14.89
CA PHE A 392 13.25 10.25 15.99
C PHE A 392 12.58 8.89 15.74
N THR A 393 13.32 7.83 16.00
CA THR A 393 12.80 6.46 16.02
C THR A 393 13.17 5.78 17.32
N HIS A 394 12.20 5.09 17.91
CA HIS A 394 12.44 4.15 19.00
C HIS A 394 11.91 2.78 18.59
N VAL A 395 12.77 1.78 18.62
CA VAL A 395 12.42 0.40 18.31
C VAL A 395 12.84 -0.49 19.48
N SER A 396 11.94 -1.31 20.00
CA SER A 396 12.24 -2.19 21.13
C SER A 396 11.61 -3.57 21.02
N THR A 397 12.31 -4.55 21.58
CA THR A 397 11.88 -5.89 21.97
C THR A 397 12.19 -6.08 23.46
N PRO A 398 11.77 -7.17 24.12
CA PRO A 398 12.11 -7.42 25.51
C PRO A 398 13.62 -7.43 25.80
N GLN A 399 14.43 -7.85 24.82
CA GLN A 399 15.89 -7.98 24.95
C GLN A 399 16.66 -6.79 24.35
N ARG A 400 16.08 -6.02 23.43
CA ARG A 400 16.84 -5.01 22.66
C ARG A 400 16.06 -3.71 22.51
N SER A 401 16.77 -2.59 22.56
CA SER A 401 16.20 -1.29 22.24
C SER A 401 17.16 -0.43 21.43
N GLU A 402 16.65 0.25 20.42
CA GLU A 402 17.36 1.16 19.53
C GLU A 402 16.63 2.51 19.51
N ASP A 403 17.33 3.57 19.93
CA ASP A 403 16.92 4.95 19.78
C ASP A 403 17.79 5.63 18.74
N GLU A 404 17.18 6.41 17.85
CA GLU A 404 17.91 7.25 16.91
C GLU A 404 17.23 8.61 16.77
N LEU A 405 18.03 9.67 16.79
CA LEU A 405 17.61 11.05 16.59
C LEU A 405 18.44 11.69 15.47
N LEU A 406 17.76 12.48 14.61
CA LEU A 406 18.31 13.25 13.50
C LEU A 406 19.33 12.45 12.67
N TRP A 407 18.88 11.26 12.24
CA TRP A 407 19.62 10.36 11.34
C TRP A 407 21.00 9.93 11.84
N GLY A 408 21.14 9.73 13.14
CA GLY A 408 22.38 9.28 13.78
C GLY A 408 23.16 10.39 14.47
N LEU A 409 22.62 11.61 14.58
CA LEU A 409 23.18 12.62 15.48
C LEU A 409 23.23 12.09 16.91
N TYR A 410 22.14 11.45 17.35
CA TYR A 410 22.15 10.63 18.56
C TYR A 410 21.70 9.21 18.22
N ARG A 411 22.44 8.25 18.74
CA ARG A 411 22.08 6.83 18.67
C ARG A 411 22.30 6.19 20.02
N ARG A 412 21.34 5.38 20.43
CA ARG A 412 21.46 4.52 21.60
C ARG A 412 21.04 3.12 21.22
N GLU A 413 21.85 2.15 21.59
CA GLU A 413 21.50 0.75 21.48
C GLU A 413 21.74 0.07 22.81
N ARG A 414 20.77 -0.74 23.24
CA ARG A 414 20.89 -1.59 24.43
C ARG A 414 20.49 -3.00 24.07
N ARG A 415 21.24 -3.96 24.59
CA ARG A 415 20.89 -5.38 24.49
C ARG A 415 21.10 -6.03 25.84
N ASP A 416 20.02 -6.57 26.37
CA ASP A 416 19.91 -7.15 27.70
C ASP A 416 20.58 -6.22 28.73
N THR A 417 21.25 -6.80 29.72
CA THR A 417 22.08 -6.05 30.68
C THR A 417 23.52 -5.84 30.18
N ASN A 418 23.94 -6.62 29.19
CA ASN A 418 25.37 -6.84 28.91
C ASN A 418 25.92 -5.89 27.84
N TYR A 419 25.10 -5.32 26.96
CA TYR A 419 25.56 -4.43 25.91
C TYR A 419 24.86 -3.08 25.93
N CYS A 420 25.64 -2.00 25.84
CA CYS A 420 25.12 -0.65 25.70
C CYS A 420 26.06 0.16 24.80
N TYR A 421 25.50 0.77 23.77
CA TYR A 421 26.18 1.73 22.91
C TYR A 421 25.42 3.05 22.93
N THR A 422 26.14 4.16 23.06
CA THR A 422 25.57 5.52 23.00
C THR A 422 26.51 6.42 22.21
N SER A 423 26.00 7.12 21.21
CA SER A 423 26.75 8.05 20.39
C SER A 423 26.00 9.38 20.28
N VAL A 424 26.71 10.48 20.48
CA VAL A 424 26.33 11.86 20.18
C VAL A 424 27.35 12.38 19.17
N PHE A 425 27.03 12.32 17.89
CA PHE A 425 27.97 12.63 16.82
C PHE A 425 28.21 14.15 16.67
N PRO A 426 29.45 14.62 16.45
CA PRO A 426 30.71 13.87 16.50
C PRO A 426 31.33 13.81 17.92
N LEU A 427 30.69 14.43 18.91
CA LEU A 427 31.26 14.79 20.21
C LEU A 427 31.70 13.60 21.06
N TYR A 428 30.86 12.59 21.21
CA TYR A 428 31.07 11.52 22.19
C TYR A 428 30.50 10.19 21.70
N SER A 429 31.21 9.10 21.97
CA SER A 429 30.65 7.76 21.88
C SER A 429 31.11 6.90 23.04
N TRP A 430 30.24 6.06 23.56
CA TRP A 430 30.48 5.15 24.65
C TRP A 430 29.95 3.77 24.32
N GLU A 431 30.74 2.75 24.59
CA GLU A 431 30.41 1.35 24.40
C GLU A 431 30.74 0.58 25.69
N ARG A 432 29.80 -0.23 26.14
CA ARG A 432 29.95 -1.18 27.24
C ARG A 432 29.51 -2.55 26.76
N GLU A 433 30.38 -3.52 26.97
CA GLU A 433 30.13 -4.92 26.68
C GLU A 433 30.65 -5.75 27.85
N ASP A 434 29.72 -6.30 28.62
CA ASP A 434 29.99 -7.13 29.79
C ASP A 434 29.89 -8.63 29.46
N ASP A 435 29.82 -8.98 28.18
CA ASP A 435 29.70 -10.36 27.69
C ASP A 435 31.10 -11.02 27.49
N GLY A 436 31.32 -12.19 28.10
CA GLY A 436 32.58 -12.95 28.04
C GLY A 436 33.58 -12.74 29.19
N ALA A 437 34.74 -13.39 29.11
CA ALA A 437 35.76 -13.45 30.18
C ALA A 437 36.50 -12.11 30.46
N ALA A 438 36.36 -11.13 29.57
CA ALA A 438 37.04 -9.83 29.69
C ALA A 438 36.08 -8.69 29.31
N PRO A 439 35.43 -8.03 30.29
CA PRO A 439 34.49 -6.94 30.01
C PRO A 439 35.21 -5.79 29.30
N ARG A 440 34.54 -5.23 28.30
CA ARG A 440 35.05 -4.15 27.45
C ARG A 440 34.29 -2.87 27.72
N ARG A 441 35.03 -1.78 27.93
CA ARG A 441 34.51 -0.42 28.05
C ARG A 441 35.33 0.48 27.16
N GLU A 442 34.67 1.16 26.24
CA GLU A 442 35.31 2.10 25.33
C GLU A 442 34.56 3.43 25.40
N TRP A 443 35.30 4.54 25.46
CA TRP A 443 34.76 5.86 25.18
C TRP A 443 35.66 6.60 24.22
N ASN A 444 35.06 7.39 23.33
CA ASN A 444 35.77 8.24 22.39
C ASN A 444 35.16 9.64 22.42
N LEU A 445 36.02 10.65 22.50
CA LEU A 445 35.70 12.05 22.27
C LEU A 445 36.10 12.44 20.85
N LEU A 446 35.25 13.22 20.19
CA LEU A 446 35.45 13.70 18.82
C LEU A 446 35.84 12.56 17.85
N LYS A 447 35.16 11.41 17.99
CA LYS A 447 35.38 10.17 17.20
C LYS A 447 36.84 9.68 17.14
N GLY A 448 37.63 9.93 18.18
CA GLY A 448 38.97 9.35 18.33
C GLY A 448 40.10 10.36 18.54
N LEU A 449 39.79 11.66 18.67
CA LEU A 449 40.78 12.65 19.11
C LEU A 449 41.36 12.24 20.47
N ILE A 450 40.49 11.81 21.39
CA ILE A 450 40.84 11.20 22.67
C ILE A 450 39.95 9.97 22.82
N GLY A 451 40.52 8.81 23.03
CA GLY A 451 39.78 7.57 23.26
C GLY A 451 40.38 6.77 24.39
N TYR A 452 39.57 6.03 25.11
CA TYR A 452 40.01 5.11 26.14
C TYR A 452 39.31 3.79 25.94
N GLU A 453 40.08 2.73 25.95
CA GLU A 453 39.59 1.36 25.80
C GLU A 453 40.15 0.51 26.94
N ARG A 454 39.26 -0.14 27.68
CA ARG A 454 39.58 -1.13 28.69
C ARG A 454 38.98 -2.46 28.29
N GLN A 455 39.81 -3.50 28.23
CA GLN A 455 39.38 -4.88 28.00
C GLN A 455 39.97 -5.76 29.10
N GLY A 456 39.14 -6.14 30.08
CA GLY A 456 39.61 -6.82 31.29
C GLY A 456 40.65 -5.99 32.06
N LYS A 457 41.88 -6.50 32.14
CA LYS A 457 43.04 -5.83 32.76
C LYS A 457 43.77 -4.86 31.82
N GLN A 458 43.66 -5.04 30.51
CA GLN A 458 44.36 -4.19 29.55
C GLN A 458 43.66 -2.84 29.42
N ARG A 459 44.44 -1.76 29.48
CA ARG A 459 43.99 -0.38 29.31
C ARG A 459 44.80 0.28 28.20
N SER A 460 44.13 0.97 27.29
CA SER A 460 44.78 1.76 26.26
C SER A 460 44.14 3.13 26.10
N LEU A 461 44.97 4.13 25.83
CA LEU A 461 44.58 5.50 25.53
C LEU A 461 44.92 5.80 24.07
N ARG A 462 43.97 6.35 23.33
CA ARG A 462 44.13 6.83 21.96
C ARG A 462 44.18 8.36 21.96
N VAL A 463 45.13 8.95 21.24
CA VAL A 463 45.27 10.40 21.08
C VAL A 463 45.51 10.73 19.60
N LEU A 464 44.93 11.83 19.11
CA LEU A 464 44.98 12.29 17.72
C LEU A 464 44.61 11.20 16.70
N TYR A 465 43.57 10.40 16.93
CA TYR A 465 43.04 9.36 16.02
C TYR A 465 43.93 8.13 15.77
N PHE A 466 45.27 8.25 15.79
CA PHE A 466 46.19 7.17 15.44
C PHE A 466 47.15 6.74 16.56
N MET A 467 47.54 7.63 17.48
CA MET A 467 48.49 7.26 18.55
C MET A 467 47.78 6.43 19.61
N ARG A 468 48.25 5.21 19.87
CA ARG A 468 47.74 4.34 20.94
C ARG A 468 48.83 4.07 21.97
N PHE A 469 48.55 4.44 23.21
CA PHE A 469 49.40 4.21 24.37
C PHE A 469 48.79 3.09 25.21
N LYS A 470 49.55 2.03 25.47
CA LYS A 470 49.16 1.04 26.47
C LYS A 470 49.45 1.62 27.85
N LEU A 471 48.44 1.73 28.69
CA LEU A 471 48.61 2.16 30.07
C LEU A 471 49.11 0.94 30.87
N LYS A 472 50.29 1.06 31.49
CA LYS A 472 50.81 0.04 32.41
C LYS A 472 49.89 -0.10 33.62
N GLU A 473 49.84 -1.31 34.17
CA GLU A 473 49.15 -1.59 35.43
C GLU A 473 49.70 -0.66 36.52
N THR A 474 48.83 0.15 37.12
CA THR A 474 49.05 0.59 38.50
C THR A 474 48.79 -0.64 39.37
N ALA A 475 49.86 -1.22 39.92
CA ALA A 475 49.81 -2.18 41.01
C ALA A 475 49.02 -1.58 42.20
N PRO A 476 48.34 -2.41 43.02
CA PRO A 476 47.30 -1.99 43.96
C PRO A 476 47.71 -0.94 44.97
#